data_AF-A0A938Z0T5-F1
#
_entry.id   AF-A0A938Z0T5-F1
#
_cell.length_a   1.000
_cell.length_b   1.000
_cell.length_c   1.000
_cell.angle_alpha   90.00
_cell.angle_beta   90.00
_cell.angle_gamma   90.00
#
_symmetry.space_group_name_H-M   'P 1'
#
loop_
_entity.id
_entity.type
_entity.pdbx_description
1 polymer ?
#
loop_
_entity_poly.entity_id
_entity_poly.type
_entity_poly.pdbx_seq_one_letter_code
_entity_poly.pdbx_strand_id
1 'polypeptide(L)'
;IAVLFFLFSGGDLNSLPDVLGGSGQAANYQTENVGTSEYTEEKEFSAVVFGYLEDYWQDVFQERQETYQDPTLVLFTGSVQSACGYATSQVGPFYCPADENVYLDLSFANELSDKYGASGDFAMAYVIAHEVGHHVQNELGITQQLNKIRQQVSEKEYNQYSVRLELQADYLAGTFAKYLQGETYQGQPILEAGDIQEAITAANAIGDDTLQKEYQGYVVPDSFTHGTSQQRVDWFNRGYRYGDLAHGDTFNVDSLDLSK
;
A
#
# COMPACT_ATOMS: atom_id res chain seq x y z
N ILE A 1 -12.07 9.44 -7.96
CA ILE A 1 -11.95 10.89 -8.28
C ILE A 1 -12.95 11.82 -7.59
N ALA A 2 -14.09 11.40 -7.04
CA ALA A 2 -15.04 12.32 -6.38
C ALA A 2 -14.39 13.22 -5.27
N VAL A 3 -13.43 12.67 -4.50
CA VAL A 3 -12.55 13.39 -3.56
C VAL A 3 -11.55 14.31 -4.27
N LEU A 4 -10.87 13.85 -5.32
CA LEU A 4 -10.01 14.69 -6.14
C LEU A 4 -10.81 15.84 -6.77
N PHE A 5 -12.04 15.60 -7.23
CA PHE A 5 -12.94 16.59 -7.79
C PHE A 5 -13.32 17.65 -6.74
N PHE A 6 -13.45 17.27 -5.46
CA PHE A 6 -13.60 18.20 -4.35
C PHE A 6 -12.36 19.07 -4.17
N LEU A 7 -11.17 18.47 -4.13
CA LEU A 7 -9.89 19.19 -4.05
C LEU A 7 -9.70 20.14 -5.24
N PHE A 8 -9.96 19.67 -6.47
CA PHE A 8 -9.96 20.46 -7.71
C PHE A 8 -11.02 21.58 -7.74
N SER A 9 -12.12 21.46 -6.98
CA SER A 9 -13.15 22.49 -6.86
C SER A 9 -12.85 23.56 -5.80
N GLY A 10 -11.68 23.47 -5.14
CA GLY A 10 -11.25 24.41 -4.11
C GLY A 10 -11.72 24.06 -2.69
N GLY A 11 -12.02 22.79 -2.44
CA GLY A 11 -12.30 22.28 -1.09
C GLY A 11 -11.04 22.26 -0.22
N ASP A 12 -11.18 22.62 1.06
CA ASP A 12 -10.10 22.57 2.05
C ASP A 12 -10.07 21.17 2.71
N LEU A 13 -8.88 20.57 2.88
CA LEU A 13 -8.65 19.36 3.67
C LEU A 13 -9.27 19.43 5.07
N ASN A 14 -9.32 20.62 5.68
CA ASN A 14 -9.94 20.82 6.99
C ASN A 14 -11.47 20.64 6.99
N SER A 15 -12.10 20.63 5.81
CA SER A 15 -13.54 20.45 5.64
C SER A 15 -13.95 19.06 5.13
N LEU A 16 -13.00 18.26 4.62
CA LEU A 16 -13.18 16.85 4.24
C LEU A 16 -13.85 15.94 5.29
N PRO A 17 -13.61 16.10 6.61
CA PRO A 17 -14.24 15.26 7.63
C PRO A 17 -15.75 15.42 7.74
N ASP A 18 -16.25 16.65 7.60
CA ASP A 18 -17.70 16.96 7.58
C ASP A 18 -18.35 16.55 6.24
N VAL A 19 -17.52 16.21 5.25
CA VAL A 19 -17.83 16.14 3.82
C VAL A 19 -17.87 14.69 3.33
N LEU A 20 -17.21 13.75 4.01
CA LEU A 20 -17.23 12.31 3.72
C LEU A 20 -18.28 11.51 4.51
N GLY A 21 -19.00 12.11 5.45
CA GLY A 21 -20.15 11.48 6.13
C GLY A 21 -19.82 10.33 7.09
N GLY A 22 -18.54 10.03 7.27
CA GLY A 22 -17.95 9.19 8.32
C GLY A 22 -16.90 9.98 9.11
N SER A 23 -16.23 9.33 10.06
CA SER A 23 -15.11 9.89 10.83
C SER A 23 -13.90 10.31 10.01
N GLY A 24 -13.88 10.03 8.69
CA GLY A 24 -12.81 10.29 7.72
C GLY A 24 -12.27 11.71 7.70
N GLN A 25 -11.49 12.04 8.71
CA GLN A 25 -10.56 13.15 8.71
C GLN A 25 -9.44 12.79 7.75
N ALA A 26 -9.01 13.74 6.91
CA ALA A 26 -7.75 13.59 6.20
C ALA A 26 -6.66 13.30 7.25
N ALA A 27 -5.87 12.25 7.03
CA ALA A 27 -4.89 11.83 8.01
C ALA A 27 -3.92 12.99 8.29
N ASN A 28 -3.51 13.13 9.56
CA ASN A 28 -2.42 14.04 9.88
C ASN A 28 -1.13 13.47 9.28
N TYR A 29 -0.46 14.25 8.44
CA TYR A 29 0.79 13.84 7.81
C TYR A 29 1.93 14.77 8.19
N GLN A 30 3.14 14.23 8.15
CA GLN A 30 4.39 14.97 8.27
C GLN A 30 4.99 15.15 6.88
N THR A 31 5.77 16.21 6.69
CA THR A 31 6.50 16.46 5.43
C THR A 31 7.99 16.60 5.68
N GLU A 32 8.81 15.92 4.89
CA GLU A 32 10.27 16.08 4.89
C GLU A 32 10.81 16.40 3.49
N ASN A 33 11.65 17.43 3.38
CA ASN A 33 12.26 17.87 2.12
C ASN A 33 11.26 18.30 1.02
N VAL A 34 9.98 18.48 1.34
CA VAL A 34 8.95 18.95 0.39
C VAL A 34 8.66 20.44 0.58
N GLY A 35 8.69 21.22 -0.50
CA GLY A 35 8.23 22.61 -0.48
C GLY A 35 6.72 22.71 -0.23
N THR A 36 6.27 23.78 0.44
CA THR A 36 4.85 23.92 0.85
C THR A 36 3.86 23.81 -0.31
N SER A 37 4.18 24.36 -1.48
CA SER A 37 3.33 24.32 -2.69
C SER A 37 3.65 23.18 -3.65
N GLU A 38 4.75 22.46 -3.45
CA GLU A 38 5.11 21.33 -4.32
C GLU A 38 4.23 20.12 -4.01
N TYR A 39 3.82 19.40 -5.04
CA TYR A 39 3.04 18.16 -4.93
C TYR A 39 1.73 18.32 -4.14
N THR A 40 1.06 19.47 -4.26
CA THR A 40 -0.12 19.77 -3.43
C THR A 40 -1.23 18.72 -3.66
N GLU A 41 -1.50 18.38 -4.91
CA GLU A 41 -2.54 17.41 -5.28
C GLU A 41 -2.19 16.00 -4.76
N GLU A 42 -0.93 15.58 -4.89
CA GLU A 42 -0.45 14.27 -4.44
C GLU A 42 -0.46 14.16 -2.91
N LYS A 43 -0.12 15.24 -2.19
CA LYS A 43 -0.20 15.29 -0.72
C LYS A 43 -1.64 15.15 -0.25
N GLU A 44 -2.54 15.93 -0.84
CA GLU A 44 -3.97 15.92 -0.47
C GLU A 44 -4.60 14.57 -0.78
N PHE A 45 -4.33 14.02 -1.96
CA PHE A 45 -4.77 12.68 -2.35
C PHE A 45 -4.28 11.63 -1.36
N SER A 46 -2.97 11.62 -1.06
CA SER A 46 -2.37 10.65 -0.16
C SER A 46 -2.98 10.73 1.24
N ALA A 47 -3.18 11.94 1.77
CA ALA A 47 -3.78 12.16 3.08
C ALA A 47 -5.23 11.66 3.17
N VAL A 48 -6.03 11.80 2.09
CA VAL A 48 -7.40 11.28 2.09
C VAL A 48 -7.43 9.77 1.98
N VAL A 49 -6.63 9.16 1.09
CA VAL A 49 -6.54 7.70 1.00
C VAL A 49 -6.11 7.11 2.35
N PHE A 50 -5.14 7.74 3.01
CA PHE A 50 -4.67 7.30 4.32
C PHE A 50 -5.74 7.42 5.40
N GLY A 51 -6.54 8.49 5.41
CA GLY A 51 -7.67 8.62 6.35
C GLY A 51 -8.71 7.51 6.18
N TYR A 52 -9.03 7.10 4.95
CA TYR A 52 -9.91 5.95 4.70
C TYR A 52 -9.30 4.62 5.16
N LEU A 53 -7.98 4.48 5.07
CA LEU A 53 -7.26 3.30 5.58
C LEU A 53 -7.30 3.25 7.11
N GLU A 54 -7.12 4.39 7.79
CA GLU A 54 -7.27 4.50 9.25
C GLU A 54 -8.68 4.08 9.69
N ASP A 55 -9.73 4.66 9.10
CA ASP A 55 -11.13 4.29 9.37
C ASP A 55 -11.36 2.77 9.15
N TYR A 56 -10.93 2.25 7.99
CA TYR A 56 -11.12 0.85 7.64
C TYR A 56 -10.45 -0.10 8.65
N TRP A 57 -9.19 0.13 8.99
CA TRP A 57 -8.46 -0.77 9.89
C TRP A 57 -8.90 -0.63 11.34
N GLN A 58 -9.28 0.58 11.80
CA GLN A 58 -9.91 0.75 13.10
C GLN A 58 -11.18 -0.09 13.22
N ASP A 59 -12.07 -0.05 12.23
CA ASP A 59 -13.30 -0.85 12.20
C ASP A 59 -12.99 -2.36 12.22
N VAL A 60 -12.07 -2.82 11.36
CA VAL A 60 -11.69 -4.24 11.29
C VAL A 60 -11.13 -4.75 12.63
N PHE A 61 -10.25 -4.00 13.28
CA PHE A 61 -9.68 -4.40 14.58
C PHE A 61 -10.71 -4.29 15.70
N GLN A 62 -11.61 -3.30 15.66
CA GLN A 62 -12.71 -3.17 16.61
C GLN A 62 -13.65 -4.38 16.55
N GLU A 63 -14.03 -4.83 15.35
CA GLU A 63 -14.85 -6.04 15.16
C GLU A 63 -14.17 -7.29 15.76
N ARG A 64 -12.84 -7.33 15.75
CA ARG A 64 -12.01 -8.39 16.32
C ARG A 64 -11.78 -8.25 17.83
N GLN A 65 -12.26 -7.16 18.44
CA GLN A 65 -11.98 -6.82 19.85
C GLN A 65 -10.48 -6.66 20.14
N GLU A 66 -9.72 -6.24 19.14
CA GLU A 66 -8.29 -5.92 19.21
C GLU A 66 -8.11 -4.39 19.15
N THR A 67 -6.96 -3.89 19.59
CA THR A 67 -6.60 -2.47 19.43
C THR A 67 -5.75 -2.32 18.18
N TYR A 68 -6.02 -1.26 17.41
CA TYR A 68 -5.22 -0.82 16.28
C TYR A 68 -4.69 0.57 16.60
N GLN A 69 -3.40 0.80 16.35
CA GLN A 69 -2.78 2.11 16.46
C GLN A 69 -2.51 2.64 15.05
N ASP A 70 -3.09 3.77 14.66
CA ASP A 70 -2.85 4.31 13.32
C ASP A 70 -1.36 4.61 13.10
N PRO A 71 -0.79 4.23 11.93
CA PRO A 71 0.57 4.58 11.55
C PRO A 71 0.67 6.08 11.24
N THR A 72 1.86 6.67 11.37
CA THR A 72 2.04 8.07 10.92
C THR A 72 2.42 8.11 9.45
N LEU A 73 1.73 8.96 8.68
CA LEU A 73 2.07 9.26 7.29
C LEU A 73 3.20 10.29 7.21
N VAL A 74 4.31 9.94 6.54
CA VAL A 74 5.43 10.84 6.26
C VAL A 74 5.59 10.99 4.76
N LEU A 75 5.31 12.20 4.25
CA LEU A 75 5.44 12.54 2.84
C LEU A 75 6.82 13.17 2.60
N PHE A 76 7.57 12.68 1.62
CA PHE A 76 8.91 13.19 1.34
C PHE A 76 9.23 13.27 -0.15
N THR A 77 10.36 13.91 -0.48
CA THR A 77 10.97 13.87 -1.81
C THR A 77 12.49 13.77 -1.69
N GLY A 78 13.13 13.08 -2.62
CA GLY A 78 14.58 12.91 -2.72
C GLY A 78 15.17 11.93 -1.70
N SER A 79 14.95 12.18 -0.41
CA SER A 79 15.45 11.35 0.69
C SER A 79 14.72 11.61 2.01
N VAL A 80 14.76 10.62 2.90
CA VAL A 80 14.16 10.68 4.23
C VAL A 80 15.00 9.90 5.24
N GLN A 81 15.01 10.35 6.50
CA GLN A 81 15.62 9.61 7.60
C GLN A 81 14.53 8.93 8.43
N SER A 82 14.48 7.60 8.40
CA SER A 82 13.58 6.78 9.24
C SER A 82 14.31 6.12 10.39
N ALA A 83 13.58 5.49 11.31
CA ALA A 83 14.16 4.59 12.32
C ALA A 83 14.75 3.32 11.71
N CYS A 84 14.33 2.93 10.50
CA CYS A 84 14.88 1.81 9.73
C CYS A 84 16.17 2.18 8.98
N GLY A 85 16.51 3.47 8.90
CA GLY A 85 17.72 3.98 8.28
C GLY A 85 17.46 5.13 7.31
N TYR A 86 18.52 5.56 6.65
CA TYR A 86 18.45 6.57 5.59
C TYR A 86 17.95 5.93 4.29
N ALA A 87 16.92 6.51 3.68
CA ALA A 87 16.33 6.08 2.43
C ALA A 87 16.37 7.21 1.37
N THR A 88 16.47 6.83 0.11
CA THR A 88 16.39 7.77 -1.03
C THR A 88 15.15 7.44 -1.87
N SER A 89 14.70 8.36 -2.71
CA SER A 89 13.61 8.15 -3.67
C SER A 89 13.71 6.87 -4.50
N GLN A 90 14.93 6.35 -4.70
CA GLN A 90 15.17 5.13 -5.48
C GLN A 90 14.59 3.87 -4.85
N VAL A 91 14.28 3.88 -3.54
CA VAL A 91 13.66 2.73 -2.89
C VAL A 91 12.13 2.71 -3.03
N GLY A 92 11.52 3.84 -3.44
CA GLY A 92 10.07 4.01 -3.49
C GLY A 92 9.43 4.21 -2.10
N PRO A 93 8.09 4.19 -2.02
CA PRO A 93 7.34 4.16 -0.77
C PRO A 93 7.69 2.94 0.09
N PHE A 94 7.61 3.09 1.42
CA PHE A 94 7.89 1.98 2.34
C PHE A 94 7.26 2.18 3.72
N TYR A 95 6.94 1.08 4.39
CA TYR A 95 6.65 1.04 5.83
C TYR A 95 7.90 0.73 6.67
N CYS A 96 8.07 1.42 7.80
CA CYS A 96 9.12 1.12 8.77
C CYS A 96 8.55 0.58 10.10
N PRO A 97 8.78 -0.71 10.44
CA PRO A 97 8.27 -1.28 11.68
C PRO A 97 8.95 -0.77 12.96
N ALA A 98 10.03 0.01 12.86
CA ALA A 98 10.78 0.50 14.03
C ALA A 98 10.22 1.82 14.60
N ASP A 99 9.55 2.61 13.77
CA ASP A 99 8.83 3.83 14.17
C ASP A 99 7.34 3.79 13.80
N GLU A 100 6.88 2.71 13.15
CA GLU A 100 5.49 2.47 12.75
C GLU A 100 4.98 3.53 11.76
N ASN A 101 5.88 4.10 10.95
CA ASN A 101 5.55 5.12 9.96
C ASN A 101 5.44 4.53 8.54
N VAL A 102 4.55 5.12 7.76
CA VAL A 102 4.46 4.92 6.30
C VAL A 102 5.10 6.11 5.61
N TYR A 103 6.13 5.85 4.80
CA TYR A 103 6.89 6.86 4.07
C TYR A 103 6.49 6.84 2.61
N LEU A 104 5.97 7.96 2.11
CA LEU A 104 5.58 8.10 0.69
C LEU A 104 6.45 9.14 0.01
N ASP A 105 7.13 8.72 -1.05
CA ASP A 105 7.79 9.66 -1.95
C ASP A 105 6.77 10.23 -2.95
N LEU A 106 6.52 11.53 -2.88
CA LEU A 106 5.56 12.20 -3.75
C LEU A 106 5.99 12.20 -5.22
N SER A 107 7.28 12.06 -5.50
CA SER A 107 7.78 11.93 -6.88
C SER A 107 7.50 10.55 -7.49
N PHE A 108 7.15 9.54 -6.67
CA PHE A 108 6.87 8.18 -7.13
C PHE A 108 5.62 8.09 -8.02
N ALA A 109 4.65 9.00 -7.86
CA ALA A 109 3.48 9.07 -8.74
C ALA A 109 3.89 9.25 -10.21
N ASN A 110 4.92 10.07 -10.46
CA ASN A 110 5.47 10.27 -11.79
C ASN A 110 6.17 9.01 -12.29
N GLU A 111 6.87 8.28 -11.41
CA GLU A 111 7.51 7.01 -11.78
C GLU A 111 6.48 5.92 -12.16
N LEU A 112 5.38 5.79 -11.41
CA LEU A 112 4.27 4.89 -11.73
C LEU A 112 3.68 5.16 -13.12
N SER A 113 3.44 6.43 -13.43
CA SER A 113 2.93 6.84 -14.74
C SER A 113 3.98 6.62 -15.84
N ASP A 114 5.16 7.23 -15.71
CA ASP A 114 6.13 7.37 -16.80
C ASP A 114 6.86 6.07 -17.11
N LYS A 115 7.16 5.27 -16.09
CA LYS A 115 7.98 4.05 -16.24
C LYS A 115 7.12 2.79 -16.29
N TYR A 116 6.12 2.71 -15.41
CA TYR A 116 5.36 1.49 -15.20
C TYR A 116 4.05 1.45 -15.98
N GLY A 117 3.67 2.55 -16.64
CA GLY A 117 2.40 2.66 -17.36
C GLY A 117 1.17 2.51 -16.46
N ALA A 118 1.39 2.57 -15.14
CA ALA A 118 0.36 2.58 -14.12
C ALA A 118 -0.04 4.04 -13.90
N SER A 119 -0.67 4.62 -14.92
CA SER A 119 -1.28 5.95 -14.83
C SER A 119 -2.63 5.84 -14.13
N GLY A 120 -2.95 6.83 -13.31
CA GLY A 120 -4.24 6.91 -12.62
C GLY A 120 -4.05 7.10 -11.12
N ASP A 121 -5.03 7.71 -10.49
CA ASP A 121 -4.98 8.03 -9.06
C ASP A 121 -5.04 6.76 -8.21
N PHE A 122 -5.81 5.75 -8.65
CA PHE A 122 -5.98 4.53 -7.86
C PHE A 122 -4.73 3.63 -7.84
N ALA A 123 -3.83 3.77 -8.83
CA ALA A 123 -2.52 3.13 -8.78
C ALA A 123 -1.71 3.57 -7.54
N MET A 124 -1.74 4.86 -7.21
CA MET A 124 -1.11 5.37 -6.00
C MET A 124 -1.87 4.93 -4.74
N ALA A 125 -3.22 4.92 -4.76
CA ALA A 125 -4.00 4.43 -3.62
C ALA A 125 -3.67 2.96 -3.26
N TYR A 126 -3.46 2.12 -4.28
CA TYR A 126 -3.01 0.74 -4.09
C TYR A 126 -1.64 0.67 -3.39
N VAL A 127 -0.67 1.49 -3.79
CA VAL A 127 0.66 1.52 -3.15
C VAL A 127 0.56 1.96 -1.69
N ILE A 128 -0.22 3.00 -1.40
CA ILE A 128 -0.46 3.45 -0.02
C ILE A 128 -1.09 2.34 0.81
N ALA A 129 -2.12 1.67 0.27
CA ALA A 129 -2.79 0.56 0.95
C ALA A 129 -1.87 -0.65 1.16
N HIS A 130 -0.94 -0.89 0.25
CA HIS A 130 0.09 -1.92 0.38
C HIS A 130 1.02 -1.62 1.56
N GLU A 131 1.55 -0.39 1.65
CA GLU A 131 2.41 0.01 2.77
C GLU A 131 1.69 0.00 4.12
N VAL A 132 0.42 0.43 4.17
CA VAL A 132 -0.41 0.26 5.38
C VAL A 132 -0.67 -1.23 5.66
N GLY A 133 -0.74 -2.07 4.64
CA GLY A 133 -0.79 -3.54 4.80
C GLY A 133 0.39 -4.09 5.60
N HIS A 134 1.61 -3.56 5.42
CA HIS A 134 2.76 -3.92 6.24
C HIS A 134 2.65 -3.45 7.68
N HIS A 135 2.04 -2.28 7.92
CA HIS A 135 1.70 -1.85 9.27
C HIS A 135 0.70 -2.81 9.93
N VAL A 136 -0.36 -3.22 9.23
CA VAL A 136 -1.32 -4.21 9.74
C VAL A 136 -0.64 -5.55 10.05
N GLN A 137 0.31 -6.00 9.24
CA GLN A 137 1.12 -7.18 9.53
C GLN A 137 1.95 -7.03 10.82
N ASN A 138 2.45 -5.83 11.09
CA ASN A 138 3.16 -5.51 12.32
C ASN A 138 2.23 -5.57 13.54
N GLU A 139 1.03 -4.98 13.45
CA GLU A 139 0.00 -5.01 14.50
C GLU A 139 -0.48 -6.45 14.80
N LEU A 140 -0.58 -7.29 13.76
CA LEU A 140 -0.93 -8.71 13.89
C LEU A 140 0.23 -9.59 14.40
N GLY A 141 1.41 -9.02 14.65
CA GLY A 141 2.55 -9.76 15.19
C GLY A 141 3.34 -10.59 14.14
N ILE A 142 3.06 -10.40 12.85
CA ILE A 142 3.63 -11.22 11.75
C ILE A 142 5.09 -10.82 11.50
N THR A 143 5.37 -9.51 11.44
CA THR A 143 6.72 -8.97 11.22
C THR A 143 7.72 -9.47 12.27
N GLN A 144 7.31 -9.53 13.54
CA GLN A 144 8.14 -10.01 14.64
C GLN A 144 8.38 -11.53 14.57
N GLN A 145 7.44 -12.30 14.02
CA GLN A 145 7.62 -13.73 13.77
C GLN A 145 8.65 -13.97 12.66
N LEU A 146 8.55 -13.24 11.55
CA LEU A 146 9.51 -13.33 10.44
C LEU A 146 10.92 -12.93 10.88
N ASN A 147 11.06 -11.88 11.70
CA ASN A 147 12.35 -11.47 12.24
C ASN A 147 13.02 -12.58 13.08
N LYS A 148 12.25 -13.41 13.78
CA LYS A 148 12.78 -14.58 14.51
C LYS A 148 13.21 -15.69 13.55
N ILE A 149 12.38 -15.98 12.53
CA ILE A 149 12.68 -16.99 11.50
C ILE A 149 13.96 -16.64 10.75
N ARG A 150 14.16 -15.36 10.39
CA ARG A 150 15.35 -14.86 9.67
C ARG A 150 16.67 -15.30 10.30
N GLN A 151 16.73 -15.42 11.62
CA GLN A 151 17.94 -15.82 12.36
C GLN A 151 18.18 -17.33 12.36
N GLN A 152 17.23 -18.12 11.86
CA GLN A 152 17.20 -19.57 11.97
C GLN A 152 17.32 -20.28 10.62
N VAL A 153 17.03 -19.59 9.52
CA VAL A 153 16.94 -20.17 8.18
C VAL A 153 17.98 -19.59 7.22
N SER A 154 18.17 -20.24 6.09
CA SER A 154 19.02 -19.69 5.02
C SER A 154 18.38 -18.47 4.37
N GLU A 155 19.17 -17.61 3.72
CA GLU A 155 18.64 -16.46 2.96
C GLU A 155 17.62 -16.88 1.90
N LYS A 156 17.92 -17.94 1.14
CA LYS A 156 16.98 -18.51 0.16
C LYS A 156 15.65 -18.93 0.78
N GLU A 157 15.69 -19.52 1.97
CA GLU A 157 14.48 -19.93 2.68
C GLU A 157 13.74 -18.70 3.25
N TYR A 158 14.46 -17.71 3.78
CA TYR A 158 13.89 -16.45 4.24
C TYR A 158 13.19 -15.68 3.12
N ASN A 159 13.76 -15.66 1.91
CA ASN A 159 13.16 -15.04 0.73
C ASN A 159 11.75 -15.59 0.44
N GLN A 160 11.50 -16.88 0.70
CA GLN A 160 10.16 -17.45 0.53
C GLN A 160 9.14 -16.89 1.54
N TYR A 161 9.57 -16.60 2.77
CA TYR A 161 8.75 -15.91 3.77
C TYR A 161 8.55 -14.44 3.42
N SER A 162 9.57 -13.79 2.85
CA SER A 162 9.47 -12.41 2.34
C SER A 162 8.39 -12.32 1.26
N VAL A 163 8.43 -13.19 0.26
CA VAL A 163 7.39 -13.20 -0.79
C VAL A 163 5.99 -13.39 -0.18
N ARG A 164 5.82 -14.27 0.82
CA ARG A 164 4.52 -14.47 1.48
C ARG A 164 4.04 -13.21 2.21
N LEU A 165 4.95 -12.47 2.85
CA LEU A 165 4.64 -11.20 3.50
C LEU A 165 4.13 -10.17 2.48
N GLU A 166 4.85 -10.01 1.37
CA GLU A 166 4.52 -9.05 0.31
C GLU A 166 3.17 -9.37 -0.35
N LEU A 167 2.93 -10.64 -0.65
CA LEU A 167 1.64 -11.09 -1.19
C LEU A 167 0.48 -10.90 -0.21
N GLN A 168 0.75 -10.92 1.10
CA GLN A 168 -0.28 -10.64 2.08
C GLN A 168 -0.57 -9.14 2.13
N ALA A 169 0.44 -8.28 1.98
CA ALA A 169 0.21 -6.84 1.86
C ALA A 169 -0.63 -6.51 0.62
N ASP A 170 -0.39 -7.18 -0.52
CA ASP A 170 -1.26 -7.09 -1.70
C ASP A 170 -2.70 -7.52 -1.44
N TYR A 171 -2.88 -8.62 -0.70
CA TYR A 171 -4.20 -9.07 -0.27
C TYR A 171 -4.90 -8.02 0.59
N LEU A 172 -4.21 -7.45 1.58
CA LEU A 172 -4.76 -6.44 2.49
C LEU A 172 -5.14 -5.16 1.71
N ALA A 173 -4.31 -4.73 0.74
CA ALA A 173 -4.66 -3.64 -0.17
C ALA A 173 -5.93 -3.96 -0.99
N GLY A 174 -6.11 -5.20 -1.42
CA GLY A 174 -7.33 -5.67 -2.06
C GLY A 174 -8.55 -5.58 -1.15
N THR A 175 -8.43 -5.92 0.14
CA THR A 175 -9.54 -5.81 1.09
C THR A 175 -9.98 -4.36 1.32
N PHE A 176 -9.02 -3.42 1.33
CA PHE A 176 -9.32 -2.00 1.36
C PHE A 176 -10.05 -1.53 0.09
N ALA A 177 -9.61 -1.98 -1.09
CA ALA A 177 -10.33 -1.68 -2.34
C ALA A 177 -11.77 -2.24 -2.33
N LYS A 178 -12.01 -3.37 -1.64
CA LYS A 178 -13.36 -3.92 -1.44
C LYS A 178 -14.20 -3.05 -0.52
N TYR A 179 -13.62 -2.52 0.55
CA TYR A 179 -14.26 -1.56 1.43
C TYR A 179 -14.70 -0.31 0.64
N LEU A 180 -13.79 0.30 -0.14
CA LEU A 180 -14.08 1.48 -0.96
C LEU A 180 -15.19 1.29 -2.01
N GLN A 181 -15.48 0.06 -2.44
CA GLN A 181 -16.59 -0.24 -3.34
C GLN A 181 -17.95 0.18 -2.75
N GLY A 182 -18.09 0.14 -1.42
CA GLY A 182 -19.29 0.56 -0.71
C GLY A 182 -19.37 2.06 -0.44
N GLU A 183 -18.26 2.77 -0.56
CA GLU A 183 -18.13 4.17 -0.15
C GLU A 183 -18.55 5.14 -1.25
N THR A 184 -19.15 6.26 -0.83
CA THR A 184 -19.62 7.30 -1.75
C THR A 184 -19.27 8.69 -1.25
N TYR A 185 -19.01 9.58 -2.19
CA TYR A 185 -18.82 11.01 -1.97
C TYR A 185 -19.88 11.81 -2.71
N GLN A 186 -20.68 12.60 -2.00
CA GLN A 186 -21.83 13.36 -2.56
C GLN A 186 -22.77 12.48 -3.41
N GLY A 187 -22.93 11.21 -3.02
CA GLY A 187 -23.74 10.23 -3.76
C GLY A 187 -23.10 9.71 -5.05
N GLN A 188 -21.82 10.01 -5.31
CA GLN A 188 -21.01 9.37 -6.35
C GLN A 188 -20.13 8.29 -5.71
N PRO A 189 -19.93 7.12 -6.33
CA PRO A 189 -18.98 6.12 -5.85
C PRO A 189 -17.58 6.72 -5.70
N ILE A 190 -16.85 6.33 -4.64
CA ILE A 190 -15.43 6.68 -4.52
C ILE A 190 -14.60 5.90 -5.55
N LEU A 191 -14.87 4.60 -5.65
CA LEU A 191 -14.26 3.69 -6.62
C LEU A 191 -14.98 3.81 -7.98
N GLU A 192 -14.23 4.15 -9.02
CA GLU A 192 -14.73 4.36 -10.38
C GLU A 192 -14.46 3.16 -11.30
N ALA A 193 -15.08 3.19 -12.48
CA ALA A 193 -14.89 2.16 -13.49
C ALA A 193 -13.51 2.29 -14.14
N GLY A 194 -12.54 1.54 -13.64
CA GLY A 194 -11.16 1.57 -14.15
C GLY A 194 -10.15 1.43 -13.02
N ASP A 195 -10.47 1.96 -11.84
CA ASP A 195 -9.60 2.02 -10.65
C ASP A 195 -9.01 0.67 -10.26
N ILE A 196 -9.83 -0.38 -10.23
CA ILE A 196 -9.34 -1.74 -9.94
C ILE A 196 -8.36 -2.23 -11.00
N GLN A 197 -8.56 -1.85 -12.27
CA GLN A 197 -7.63 -2.18 -13.35
C GLN A 197 -6.34 -1.39 -13.25
N GLU A 198 -6.37 -0.15 -12.75
CA GLU A 198 -5.18 0.65 -12.43
C GLU A 198 -4.36 0.00 -11.32
N ALA A 199 -5.00 -0.42 -10.22
CA ALA A 199 -4.34 -1.17 -9.15
C ALA A 199 -3.73 -2.48 -9.67
N ILE A 200 -4.45 -3.25 -10.50
CA ILE A 200 -3.92 -4.47 -11.13
C ILE A 200 -2.71 -4.15 -12.00
N THR A 201 -2.73 -3.03 -12.74
CA THR A 201 -1.61 -2.61 -13.59
C THR A 201 -0.39 -2.26 -12.75
N ALA A 202 -0.58 -1.50 -11.66
CA ALA A 202 0.48 -1.19 -10.70
C ALA A 202 1.03 -2.46 -10.05
N ALA A 203 0.16 -3.35 -9.57
CA ALA A 203 0.56 -4.61 -8.93
C ALA A 203 1.35 -5.53 -9.88
N ASN A 204 1.00 -5.52 -11.16
CA ASN A 204 1.73 -6.26 -12.19
C ASN A 204 3.10 -5.64 -12.49
N ALA A 205 3.22 -4.32 -12.52
CA ALA A 205 4.46 -3.65 -12.91
C ALA A 205 5.58 -3.78 -11.87
N ILE A 206 5.24 -3.94 -10.59
CA ILE A 206 6.21 -3.99 -9.49
C ILE A 206 6.54 -5.43 -9.03
N GLY A 207 6.13 -6.46 -9.76
CA GLY A 207 6.55 -7.84 -9.49
C GLY A 207 8.03 -8.08 -9.82
N ASP A 208 8.69 -8.97 -9.05
CA ASP A 208 10.14 -9.20 -9.18
C ASP A 208 10.53 -9.72 -10.57
N ASP A 209 9.69 -10.53 -11.21
CA ASP A 209 9.91 -11.06 -12.56
C ASP A 209 9.88 -9.96 -13.63
N THR A 210 8.96 -9.00 -13.50
CA THR A 210 8.86 -7.83 -14.39
C THR A 210 10.08 -6.93 -14.21
N LEU A 211 10.38 -6.53 -12.96
CA LEU A 211 11.49 -5.66 -12.64
C LEU A 211 12.84 -6.28 -13.03
N GLN A 212 13.10 -7.55 -12.68
CA GLN A 212 14.34 -8.21 -13.08
C GLN A 212 14.47 -8.34 -14.60
N LYS A 213 13.39 -8.69 -15.30
CA LYS A 213 13.44 -8.79 -16.76
C LYS A 213 13.71 -7.44 -17.43
N GLU A 214 13.17 -6.36 -16.88
CA GLU A 214 13.44 -4.99 -17.36
C GLU A 214 14.90 -4.57 -17.10
N TYR A 215 15.43 -4.82 -15.89
CA TYR A 215 16.77 -4.37 -15.49
C TYR A 215 17.92 -5.24 -16.04
N GLN A 216 17.77 -6.57 -16.04
CA GLN A 216 18.86 -7.51 -16.39
C GLN A 216 18.53 -8.48 -17.53
N GLY A 217 17.29 -8.50 -18.03
CA GLY A 217 16.88 -9.28 -19.21
C GLY A 217 16.51 -10.74 -18.94
N TYR A 218 16.65 -11.23 -17.70
CA TYR A 218 16.29 -12.59 -17.28
C TYR A 218 15.86 -12.63 -15.81
N VAL A 219 15.20 -13.72 -15.41
CA VAL A 219 14.58 -13.88 -14.10
C VAL A 219 15.36 -14.90 -13.26
N VAL A 220 15.56 -14.60 -11.98
CA VAL A 220 16.18 -15.48 -10.97
C VAL A 220 15.20 -15.68 -9.82
N PRO A 221 14.37 -16.75 -9.84
CA PRO A 221 13.31 -16.96 -8.85
C PRO A 221 13.80 -17.07 -7.40
N ASP A 222 14.98 -17.65 -7.19
CA ASP A 222 15.56 -17.83 -5.86
C ASP A 222 15.91 -16.50 -5.16
N SER A 223 15.98 -15.39 -5.91
CA SER A 223 16.26 -14.05 -5.38
C SER A 223 15.02 -13.17 -5.23
N PHE A 224 13.82 -13.72 -5.45
CA PHE A 224 12.58 -12.97 -5.26
C PHE A 224 12.34 -12.66 -3.80
N THR A 225 11.89 -11.44 -3.54
CA THR A 225 11.51 -10.96 -2.21
C THR A 225 10.08 -10.43 -2.17
N HIS A 226 9.50 -10.06 -3.33
CA HIS A 226 8.16 -9.48 -3.51
C HIS A 226 7.20 -10.40 -4.27
N GLY A 227 7.72 -11.43 -4.94
CA GLY A 227 6.93 -12.41 -5.68
C GLY A 227 6.71 -12.03 -7.13
N THR A 228 6.06 -12.91 -7.88
CA THR A 228 5.81 -12.65 -9.30
C THR A 228 4.65 -11.71 -9.51
N SER A 229 4.68 -10.99 -10.63
CA SER A 229 3.64 -10.06 -11.05
C SER A 229 2.25 -10.71 -11.06
N GLN A 230 2.19 -11.99 -11.46
CA GLN A 230 0.95 -12.77 -11.42
C GLN A 230 0.48 -13.05 -9.99
N GLN A 231 1.39 -13.46 -9.10
CA GLN A 231 1.05 -13.72 -7.70
C GLN A 231 0.50 -12.48 -7.02
N ARG A 232 1.15 -11.32 -7.22
CA ARG A 232 0.72 -10.04 -6.65
C ARG A 232 -0.69 -9.66 -7.10
N VAL A 233 -0.97 -9.76 -8.40
CA VAL A 233 -2.31 -9.55 -8.98
C VAL A 233 -3.34 -10.54 -8.43
N ASP A 234 -2.98 -11.81 -8.30
CA ASP A 234 -3.90 -12.84 -7.80
C ASP A 234 -4.28 -12.61 -6.34
N TRP A 235 -3.33 -12.22 -5.49
CA TRP A 235 -3.59 -11.93 -4.08
C TRP A 235 -4.36 -10.62 -3.88
N PHE A 236 -4.05 -9.57 -4.62
CA PHE A 236 -4.86 -8.36 -4.65
C PHE A 236 -6.32 -8.66 -5.04
N ASN A 237 -6.54 -9.38 -6.14
CA ASN A 237 -7.89 -9.77 -6.57
C ASN A 237 -8.60 -10.65 -5.55
N ARG A 238 -7.87 -11.51 -4.84
CA ARG A 238 -8.41 -12.34 -3.78
C ARG A 238 -8.89 -11.48 -2.60
N GLY A 239 -8.09 -10.49 -2.19
CA GLY A 239 -8.46 -9.50 -1.17
C GLY A 239 -9.71 -8.72 -1.58
N TYR A 240 -9.71 -8.21 -2.81
CA TYR A 240 -10.86 -7.49 -3.37
C TYR A 240 -12.14 -8.34 -3.44
N ARG A 241 -11.99 -9.65 -3.66
CA ARG A 241 -13.13 -10.57 -3.68
C ARG A 241 -13.71 -10.83 -2.29
N TYR A 242 -12.87 -11.10 -1.30
CA TYR A 242 -13.32 -11.56 0.02
C TYR A 242 -13.53 -10.42 1.02
N GLY A 243 -12.64 -9.43 1.08
CA GLY A 243 -12.76 -8.30 1.99
C GLY A 243 -12.63 -8.65 3.48
N ASP A 244 -11.99 -9.77 3.83
CA ASP A 244 -11.81 -10.23 5.21
C ASP A 244 -10.37 -10.67 5.48
N LEU A 245 -9.96 -10.82 6.74
CA LEU A 245 -8.62 -11.36 7.07
C LEU A 245 -8.52 -12.88 6.94
N ALA A 246 -9.64 -13.60 6.97
CA ALA A 246 -9.67 -15.06 7.05
C ALA A 246 -9.16 -15.73 5.76
N HIS A 247 -9.29 -15.06 4.61
CA HIS A 247 -8.83 -15.58 3.32
C HIS A 247 -7.45 -15.05 2.89
N GLY A 248 -6.77 -14.29 3.75
CA GLY A 248 -5.47 -13.63 3.51
C GLY A 248 -4.25 -14.36 4.04
N ASP A 249 -4.38 -15.63 4.43
CA ASP A 249 -3.25 -16.42 4.93
C ASP A 249 -2.37 -16.90 3.78
N THR A 250 -1.35 -16.11 3.45
CA THR A 250 -0.34 -16.44 2.45
C THR A 250 0.70 -17.43 2.97
N PHE A 251 0.81 -17.61 4.28
CA PHE A 251 1.86 -18.43 4.91
C PHE A 251 1.55 -19.92 4.84
N ASN A 252 0.28 -20.30 4.83
CA ASN A 252 -0.18 -21.69 4.78
C ASN A 252 -0.63 -22.16 3.38
N VAL A 253 -0.28 -21.43 2.32
CA VAL A 253 -0.55 -21.88 0.95
C VAL A 253 0.56 -22.82 0.48
N ASP A 254 0.21 -24.10 0.32
CA ASP A 254 1.09 -25.17 -0.17
C ASP A 254 1.55 -24.96 -1.63
N SER A 255 0.82 -24.15 -2.41
CA SER A 255 0.97 -24.01 -3.86
C SER A 255 1.60 -22.69 -4.32
N LEU A 256 2.31 -21.96 -3.45
CA LEU A 256 3.10 -20.80 -3.88
C LEU A 256 4.35 -21.29 -4.65
N ASP A 257 4.13 -21.66 -5.92
CA ASP A 257 5.18 -21.97 -6.88
C ASP A 257 5.90 -20.66 -7.22
N LEU A 258 6.98 -20.38 -6.50
CA LEU A 258 7.82 -19.19 -6.71
C LEU A 258 8.57 -19.22 -8.06
N SER A 259 8.51 -20.32 -8.80
CA SER A 259 9.21 -20.49 -10.08
C SER A 259 8.42 -20.04 -11.32
N LYS A 260 7.19 -19.53 -11.14
CA LYS A 260 6.28 -19.16 -12.23
C LYS A 260 5.67 -17.78 -12.09
#